data_AF-A0A094G6N9-F1
#
_entry.id   AF-A0A094G6N9-F1
#
_cell.length_a   1.000
_cell.length_b   1.000
_cell.length_c   1.000
_cell.angle_alpha   90.00
_cell.angle_beta   90.00
_cell.angle_gamma   90.00
#
_symmetry.space_group_name_H-M   'P 1'
#
loop_
_entity.id
_entity.type
_entity.pdbx_description
1 polymer ?
#
loop_
_entity_poly.entity_id
_entity_poly.type
_entity_poly.pdbx_seq_one_letter_code
_entity_poly.pdbx_strand_id
1 'polypeptide(L)'
;MNFTKDDVEMVEDQSLGTDNTCLKTDLKAQAKIATEKELRMSLSEALRRYPKAIGWSILLSTAVVMEGYDLLLITSFLAFLPWTTKYGQRQPDGSYQLSAAWQAGLYNGAAVGEMLGLFVAGYLAERIGYRKIMLIALSIITAFIFIPFFAPNIITLQVGCILMGIPWGVFQTVPTTYAAEICPVALRAYLTTYVNLCWVMGQLLASGILRACLTRQGEWAYRIPYALQWMWPMPIIVGILFAPESPWWLVRKGREAEAKEVIRRLAVQDPDDIESADNTVAMMIHTNEIEKEMSSGTSYFDCFKGTDLRRTEISCVTWAIQNLCGSAFMNNSTYFFIQAGINPTNSFNFSMGQYAIGFIGTVLSWFLLSHFGRRRLYIVGLTILAALLYIIGFTGIAPDSNKGAQWASGSMLLVFALIYNLTVGPVCYSIVSEISSLRLRAKTIVLARIVYNVFSIVNGVITPYMLNPTAWNWKAKTGFFWAGSCTLCLVWSFFRLPESKGRTFAELDALFDQKIKARKFATTHVDLFSDEPIIAEDP
;
A
#
# COMPACT_ATOMS: atom_id res chain seq x y z
N MET A 1 -18.33 11.18 70.38
CA MET A 1 -18.33 11.63 68.97
C MET A 1 -18.76 10.43 68.15
N ASN A 2 -20.04 10.37 67.80
CA ASN A 2 -20.60 9.29 67.00
C ASN A 2 -20.63 9.78 65.55
N PHE A 3 -19.73 9.25 64.72
CA PHE A 3 -19.81 9.44 63.27
C PHE A 3 -21.01 8.66 62.73
N THR A 4 -21.87 9.34 61.98
CA THR A 4 -23.04 8.75 61.34
C THR A 4 -22.63 8.01 60.06
N LYS A 5 -23.40 7.00 59.67
CA LYS A 5 -23.13 6.14 58.49
C LYS A 5 -22.99 6.95 57.19
N ASP A 6 -23.67 8.09 57.10
CA ASP A 6 -23.62 9.02 55.97
C ASP A 6 -22.28 9.78 55.87
N ASP A 7 -21.56 9.96 56.99
CA ASP A 7 -20.24 10.59 56.99
C ASP A 7 -19.15 9.64 56.45
N VAL A 8 -19.37 8.33 56.53
CA VAL A 8 -18.46 7.30 56.00
C VAL A 8 -18.65 7.14 54.49
N GLU A 9 -19.89 7.16 54.00
CA GLU A 9 -20.18 7.10 52.56
C GLU A 9 -19.68 8.36 51.81
N MET A 10 -19.81 9.57 52.38
CA MET A 10 -19.27 10.78 51.76
C MET A 10 -17.73 10.82 51.70
N VAL A 11 -17.04 10.20 52.67
CA VAL A 11 -15.57 10.11 52.66
C VAL A 11 -15.10 9.02 51.69
N GLU A 12 -15.80 7.89 51.56
CA GLU A 12 -15.50 6.88 50.54
C GLU A 12 -15.72 7.42 49.12
N ASP A 13 -16.81 8.13 48.85
CA ASP A 13 -17.12 8.66 47.52
C ASP A 13 -16.21 9.85 47.13
N GLN A 14 -15.80 10.68 48.11
CA GLN A 14 -14.75 11.67 47.89
C GLN A 14 -13.39 11.02 47.65
N SER A 15 -13.01 9.97 48.40
CA SER A 15 -11.74 9.27 48.23
C SER A 15 -11.61 8.61 46.85
N LEU A 16 -12.67 7.94 46.37
CA LEU A 16 -12.77 7.35 45.03
C LEU A 16 -12.74 8.40 43.90
N GLY A 17 -13.31 9.58 44.15
CA GLY A 17 -13.24 10.73 43.25
C GLY A 17 -11.82 11.32 43.16
N THR A 18 -11.14 11.53 44.29
CA THR A 18 -9.76 12.02 44.32
C THR A 18 -8.75 11.03 43.77
N ASP A 19 -8.90 9.72 44.02
CA ASP A 19 -8.00 8.70 43.48
C ASP A 19 -8.11 8.60 41.96
N ASN A 20 -9.32 8.65 41.40
CA ASN A 20 -9.52 8.70 39.95
C ASN A 20 -8.95 9.98 39.32
N THR A 21 -8.98 11.11 40.04
CA THR A 21 -8.46 12.38 39.52
C THR A 21 -6.94 12.40 39.58
N CYS A 22 -6.34 11.86 40.65
CA CYS A 22 -4.89 11.72 40.79
C CYS A 22 -4.32 10.74 39.75
N LEU A 23 -4.93 9.55 39.59
CA LEU A 23 -4.58 8.57 38.55
C LEU A 23 -4.65 9.17 37.14
N LYS A 24 -5.71 9.93 36.82
CA LYS A 24 -5.85 10.60 35.52
C LYS A 24 -4.80 11.69 35.29
N THR A 25 -4.36 12.35 36.35
CA THR A 25 -3.35 13.42 36.26
C THR A 25 -1.96 12.82 36.05
N ASP A 26 -1.67 11.70 36.72
CA ASP A 26 -0.41 10.95 36.60
C ASP A 26 -0.29 10.27 35.22
N LEU A 27 -1.38 9.68 34.73
CA LEU A 27 -1.51 9.15 33.35
C LEU A 27 -1.21 10.21 32.29
N LYS A 28 -1.71 11.44 32.46
CA LYS A 28 -1.47 12.55 31.53
C LYS A 28 -0.01 13.00 31.52
N ALA A 29 0.63 13.07 32.70
CA ALA A 29 2.04 13.44 32.81
C ALA A 29 2.96 12.39 32.16
N GLN A 30 2.70 11.10 32.43
CA GLN A 30 3.42 9.98 31.82
C GLN A 30 3.22 9.92 30.30
N ALA A 31 1.99 10.15 29.82
CA ALA A 31 1.69 10.21 28.39
C ALA A 31 2.45 11.34 27.67
N LYS A 32 2.58 12.51 28.30
CA LYS A 32 3.32 13.65 27.74
C LYS A 32 4.82 13.34 27.61
N ILE A 33 5.43 12.76 28.63
CA ILE A 33 6.86 12.39 28.62
C ILE A 33 7.14 11.33 27.54
N ALA A 34 6.27 10.32 27.40
CA ALA A 34 6.40 9.30 26.36
C ALA A 34 6.28 9.88 24.95
N THR A 35 5.31 10.79 24.74
CA THR A 35 5.08 11.45 23.44
C THR A 35 6.26 12.33 23.03
N GLU A 36 6.81 13.11 23.95
CA GLU A 36 8.00 13.94 23.68
C GLU A 36 9.25 13.10 23.39
N LYS A 37 9.42 11.97 24.09
CA LYS A 37 10.52 11.02 23.86
C LYS A 37 10.41 10.35 22.49
N GLU A 38 9.19 10.03 22.04
CA GLU A 38 8.95 9.43 20.72
C GLU A 38 9.20 10.43 19.57
N LEU A 39 8.77 11.69 19.74
CA LEU A 39 8.94 12.74 18.73
C LEU A 39 10.41 13.18 18.55
N ARG A 40 11.24 13.08 19.60
CA ARG A 40 12.66 13.45 19.57
C ARG A 40 13.58 12.32 19.10
N MET A 41 13.06 11.10 18.93
CA MET A 41 13.87 9.93 18.63
C MET A 41 14.41 9.98 17.20
N SER A 42 15.74 9.91 17.06
CA SER A 42 16.37 9.85 15.74
C SER A 42 16.18 8.48 15.08
N LEU A 43 16.27 8.42 13.74
CA LEU A 43 16.15 7.15 13.00
C LEU A 43 17.19 6.10 13.43
N SER A 44 18.43 6.54 13.66
CA SER A 44 19.53 5.66 14.10
C SER A 44 19.25 5.06 15.49
N GLU A 45 18.72 5.88 16.38
CA GLU A 45 18.34 5.47 17.73
C GLU A 45 17.14 4.51 17.71
N ALA A 46 16.13 4.80 16.89
CA ALA A 46 14.97 3.91 16.71
C ALA A 46 15.36 2.54 16.15
N LEU A 47 16.28 2.48 15.17
CA LEU A 47 16.81 1.24 14.62
C LEU A 47 17.55 0.39 15.66
N ARG A 48 18.34 1.01 16.53
CA ARG A 48 19.07 0.32 17.61
C ARG A 48 18.15 -0.16 18.73
N ARG A 49 17.11 0.63 19.03
CA ARG A 49 16.22 0.39 20.17
C ARG A 49 15.11 -0.62 19.88
N TYR A 50 14.64 -0.71 18.63
CA TYR A 50 13.51 -1.57 18.23
C TYR A 50 13.81 -2.59 17.11
N PRO A 51 14.95 -3.32 17.14
CA PRO A 51 15.30 -4.28 16.09
C PRO A 51 14.30 -5.44 15.99
N LYS A 52 13.72 -5.87 17.11
CA LYS A 52 12.72 -6.95 17.15
C LYS A 52 11.41 -6.50 16.50
N ALA A 53 10.94 -5.28 16.78
CA ALA A 53 9.75 -4.73 16.14
C ALA A 53 9.93 -4.62 14.61
N ILE A 54 11.09 -4.14 14.17
CA ILE A 54 11.44 -4.07 12.74
C ILE A 54 11.43 -5.48 12.12
N GLY A 55 12.04 -6.47 12.77
CA GLY A 55 12.07 -7.85 12.29
C GLY A 55 10.66 -8.45 12.12
N TRP A 56 9.78 -8.28 13.11
CA TRP A 56 8.39 -8.75 13.01
C TRP A 56 7.60 -8.01 11.92
N SER A 57 7.81 -6.70 11.80
CA SER A 57 7.17 -5.88 10.77
C SER A 57 7.57 -6.32 9.35
N ILE A 58 8.87 -6.55 9.13
CA ILE A 58 9.42 -7.06 7.88
C ILE A 58 8.84 -8.44 7.56
N LEU A 59 8.80 -9.34 8.54
CA LEU A 59 8.25 -10.68 8.37
C LEU A 59 6.79 -10.65 7.91
N LEU A 60 5.92 -9.91 8.59
CA LEU A 60 4.50 -9.83 8.20
C LEU A 60 4.32 -9.13 6.86
N SER A 61 5.09 -8.09 6.59
CA SER A 61 5.03 -7.36 5.30
C SER A 61 5.52 -8.21 4.14
N THR A 62 6.36 -9.21 4.37
CA THR A 62 6.81 -10.17 3.35
C THR A 62 5.65 -10.96 2.75
N ALA A 63 4.49 -11.08 3.42
CA ALA A 63 3.30 -11.68 2.83
C ALA A 63 2.82 -10.95 1.56
N VAL A 64 3.10 -9.64 1.44
CA VAL A 64 2.76 -8.82 0.26
C VAL A 64 3.60 -9.19 -0.97
N VAL A 65 4.76 -9.83 -0.78
CA VAL A 65 5.56 -10.37 -1.88
C VAL A 65 4.74 -11.39 -2.69
N MET A 66 3.87 -12.16 -2.03
CA MET A 66 3.01 -13.14 -2.70
C MET A 66 2.04 -12.47 -3.66
N GLU A 67 1.36 -11.40 -3.22
CA GLU A 67 0.44 -10.63 -4.06
C GLU A 67 1.16 -10.05 -5.28
N GLY A 68 2.31 -9.40 -5.07
CA GLY A 68 3.12 -8.84 -6.16
C GLY A 68 3.60 -9.90 -7.15
N TYR A 69 3.96 -11.08 -6.66
CA TYR A 69 4.34 -12.24 -7.48
C TYR A 69 3.16 -12.73 -8.32
N ASP A 70 2.01 -12.97 -7.69
CA ASP A 70 0.85 -13.60 -8.31
C ASP A 70 0.17 -12.70 -9.34
N LEU A 71 0.00 -11.41 -9.04
CA LEU A 71 -0.61 -10.45 -9.97
C LEU A 71 0.22 -10.29 -11.24
N LEU A 72 1.57 -10.25 -11.11
CA LEU A 72 2.43 -10.22 -12.29
C LEU A 72 2.39 -11.54 -13.06
N LEU A 73 2.30 -12.66 -12.34
CA LEU A 73 2.25 -13.98 -12.96
C LEU A 73 1.04 -14.09 -13.90
N ILE A 74 -0.14 -13.57 -13.49
CA ILE A 74 -1.35 -13.54 -14.32
C ILE A 74 -1.10 -12.77 -15.62
N THR A 75 -0.58 -11.53 -15.56
CA THR A 75 -0.38 -10.70 -16.76
C THR A 75 0.74 -11.22 -17.66
N SER A 76 1.79 -11.79 -17.06
CA SER A 76 2.93 -12.33 -17.81
C SER A 76 2.62 -13.68 -18.46
N PHE A 77 1.70 -14.47 -17.90
CA PHE A 77 1.24 -15.71 -18.53
C PHE A 77 0.48 -15.47 -19.84
N LEU A 78 -0.16 -14.31 -20.01
CA LEU A 78 -0.76 -13.91 -21.29
C LEU A 78 0.26 -13.88 -22.44
N ALA A 79 1.54 -13.71 -22.10
CA ALA A 79 2.67 -13.67 -23.01
C ALA A 79 3.45 -15.01 -23.08
N PHE A 80 3.05 -16.03 -22.31
CA PHE A 80 3.80 -17.27 -22.14
C PHE A 80 3.22 -18.41 -22.98
N LEU A 81 3.95 -18.82 -24.02
CA LEU A 81 3.44 -19.73 -25.05
C LEU A 81 2.92 -21.09 -24.53
N PRO A 82 3.62 -21.83 -23.64
CA PRO A 82 3.08 -23.08 -23.09
C PRO A 82 1.75 -22.92 -22.36
N TRP A 83 1.54 -21.77 -21.71
CA TRP A 83 0.31 -21.47 -20.99
C TRP A 83 -0.80 -21.04 -21.94
N THR A 84 -0.51 -20.17 -22.92
CA THR A 84 -1.51 -19.75 -23.91
C THR A 84 -1.92 -20.88 -24.84
N THR A 85 -1.05 -21.86 -25.11
CA THR A 85 -1.41 -23.05 -25.90
C THR A 85 -2.44 -23.92 -25.19
N LYS A 86 -2.41 -23.99 -23.84
CA LYS A 86 -3.36 -24.79 -23.05
C LYS A 86 -4.72 -24.09 -22.89
N TYR A 87 -4.72 -22.79 -22.57
CA TYR A 87 -5.94 -22.07 -22.19
C TYR A 87 -6.47 -21.13 -23.27
N GLY A 88 -5.66 -20.83 -24.30
CA GLY A 88 -5.99 -19.92 -25.38
C GLY A 88 -6.60 -20.58 -26.59
N GLN A 89 -7.17 -19.74 -27.46
CA GLN A 89 -7.75 -20.15 -28.73
C GLN A 89 -6.75 -19.91 -29.85
N ARG A 90 -6.71 -20.85 -30.81
CA ARG A 90 -5.89 -20.72 -32.00
C ARG A 90 -6.46 -19.63 -32.90
N GLN A 91 -5.64 -18.65 -33.21
CA GLN A 91 -5.96 -17.52 -34.06
C GLN A 91 -5.70 -17.86 -35.55
N PRO A 92 -6.26 -17.07 -36.50
CA PRO A 92 -6.06 -17.28 -37.93
C PRO A 92 -4.59 -17.25 -38.38
N ASP A 93 -3.74 -16.50 -37.64
CA ASP A 93 -2.30 -16.40 -37.86
C ASP A 93 -1.49 -17.60 -37.32
N GLY A 94 -2.17 -18.58 -36.68
CA GLY A 94 -1.55 -19.73 -36.05
C GLY A 94 -1.05 -19.51 -34.62
N SER A 95 -1.15 -18.29 -34.07
CA SER A 95 -0.81 -17.99 -32.68
C SER A 95 -1.92 -18.45 -31.71
N TYR A 96 -1.56 -18.69 -30.45
CA TYR A 96 -2.53 -18.99 -29.39
C TYR A 96 -2.71 -17.80 -28.48
N GLN A 97 -3.94 -17.28 -28.39
CA GLN A 97 -4.26 -16.12 -27.56
C GLN A 97 -5.57 -16.32 -26.79
N LEU A 98 -5.62 -15.80 -25.58
CA LEU A 98 -6.86 -15.66 -24.83
C LEU A 98 -7.68 -14.51 -25.44
N SER A 99 -9.00 -14.65 -25.46
CA SER A 99 -9.90 -13.54 -25.74
C SER A 99 -9.72 -12.42 -24.71
N ALA A 100 -9.86 -11.16 -25.11
CA ALA A 100 -9.72 -10.01 -24.22
C ALA A 100 -10.67 -10.08 -23.00
N ALA A 101 -11.87 -10.64 -23.15
CA ALA A 101 -12.82 -10.86 -22.05
C ALA A 101 -12.26 -11.81 -20.97
N TRP A 102 -11.62 -12.92 -21.36
CA TRP A 102 -10.96 -13.83 -20.42
C TRP A 102 -9.69 -13.23 -19.80
N GLN A 103 -8.90 -12.46 -20.56
CA GLN A 103 -7.74 -11.74 -20.00
C GLN A 103 -8.16 -10.77 -18.90
N ALA A 104 -9.18 -9.95 -19.19
CA ALA A 104 -9.78 -9.04 -18.22
C ALA A 104 -10.42 -9.78 -17.05
N GLY A 105 -11.10 -10.91 -17.32
CA GLY A 105 -11.72 -11.76 -16.32
C GLY A 105 -10.71 -12.25 -15.28
N LEU A 106 -9.57 -12.80 -15.70
CA LEU A 106 -8.57 -13.36 -14.78
C LEU A 106 -8.00 -12.29 -13.84
N TYR A 107 -7.64 -11.12 -14.39
CA TYR A 107 -7.10 -10.01 -13.61
C TYR A 107 -8.16 -9.38 -12.68
N ASN A 108 -9.36 -9.11 -13.20
CA ASN A 108 -10.43 -8.51 -12.40
C ASN A 108 -10.99 -9.48 -11.36
N GLY A 109 -10.93 -10.79 -11.62
CA GLY A 109 -11.29 -11.81 -10.65
C GLY A 109 -10.45 -11.71 -9.39
N ALA A 110 -9.14 -11.56 -9.55
CA ALA A 110 -8.22 -11.28 -8.44
C ALA A 110 -8.59 -9.99 -7.70
N ALA A 111 -8.81 -8.89 -8.42
CA ALA A 111 -9.15 -7.60 -7.82
C ALA A 111 -10.49 -7.61 -7.05
N VAL A 112 -11.50 -8.33 -7.54
CA VAL A 112 -12.77 -8.53 -6.82
C VAL A 112 -12.55 -9.36 -5.55
N GLY A 113 -11.75 -10.43 -5.64
CA GLY A 113 -11.34 -11.21 -4.47
C GLY A 113 -10.64 -10.36 -3.42
N GLU A 114 -9.71 -9.49 -3.83
CA GLU A 114 -9.01 -8.55 -2.95
C GLU A 114 -9.97 -7.59 -2.24
N MET A 115 -10.98 -7.07 -2.94
CA MET A 115 -11.99 -6.23 -2.32
C MET A 115 -12.76 -6.96 -1.22
N LEU A 116 -13.17 -8.22 -1.47
CA LEU A 116 -13.80 -9.05 -0.45
C LEU A 116 -12.84 -9.30 0.73
N GLY A 117 -11.57 -9.58 0.44
CA GLY A 117 -10.50 -9.74 1.42
C GLY A 117 -10.32 -8.52 2.32
N LEU A 118 -10.35 -7.31 1.75
CA LEU A 118 -10.25 -6.05 2.49
C LEU A 118 -11.42 -5.84 3.46
N PHE A 119 -12.65 -6.16 3.04
CA PHE A 119 -13.82 -6.10 3.93
C PHE A 119 -13.70 -7.11 5.08
N VAL A 120 -13.28 -8.33 4.77
CA VAL A 120 -13.03 -9.37 5.79
C VAL A 120 -11.92 -8.92 6.74
N ALA A 121 -10.83 -8.35 6.23
CA ALA A 121 -9.72 -7.86 7.03
C ALA A 121 -10.16 -6.75 8.00
N GLY A 122 -10.90 -5.75 7.50
CA GLY A 122 -11.39 -4.66 8.33
C GLY A 122 -12.31 -5.13 9.46
N TYR A 123 -13.22 -6.07 9.18
CA TYR A 123 -14.14 -6.58 10.20
C TYR A 123 -13.48 -7.56 11.19
N LEU A 124 -12.63 -8.46 10.67
CA LEU A 124 -12.14 -9.58 11.44
C LEU A 124 -10.85 -9.24 12.21
N ALA A 125 -9.98 -8.38 11.68
CA ALA A 125 -8.72 -8.01 12.35
C ALA A 125 -8.97 -7.39 13.73
N GLU A 126 -9.97 -6.53 13.85
CA GLU A 126 -10.36 -5.93 15.13
C GLU A 126 -10.91 -6.97 16.13
N ARG A 127 -11.54 -8.04 15.66
CA ARG A 127 -12.16 -9.05 16.53
C ARG A 127 -11.19 -10.12 17.00
N ILE A 128 -10.40 -10.68 16.08
CA ILE A 128 -9.57 -11.86 16.36
C ILE A 128 -8.08 -11.55 16.55
N GLY A 129 -7.64 -10.34 16.20
CA GLY A 129 -6.24 -9.92 16.26
C GLY A 129 -5.51 -10.13 14.93
N TYR A 130 -4.41 -9.39 14.73
CA TYR A 130 -3.64 -9.37 13.50
C TYR A 130 -2.86 -10.66 13.28
N ARG A 131 -2.38 -11.30 14.35
CA ARG A 131 -1.65 -12.57 14.25
C ARG A 131 -2.57 -13.68 13.75
N LYS A 132 -3.75 -13.81 14.33
CA LYS A 132 -4.69 -14.90 13.99
C LYS A 132 -5.24 -14.76 12.58
N ILE A 133 -5.62 -13.55 12.18
CA ILE A 133 -6.13 -13.33 10.82
C ILE A 133 -5.06 -13.61 9.76
N MET A 134 -3.80 -13.26 10.00
CA MET A 134 -2.70 -13.61 9.09
C MET A 134 -2.49 -15.12 8.98
N LEU A 135 -2.51 -15.85 10.09
CA LEU A 135 -2.38 -17.32 10.06
C LEU A 135 -3.52 -17.98 9.29
N ILE A 136 -4.76 -17.50 9.47
CA ILE A 136 -5.92 -17.98 8.72
C ILE A 136 -5.76 -17.68 7.23
N ALA A 137 -5.42 -16.43 6.87
CA ALA A 137 -5.23 -16.02 5.48
C ALA A 137 -4.09 -16.82 4.79
N LEU A 138 -2.97 -17.04 5.49
CA LEU A 138 -1.84 -17.84 4.98
C LEU A 138 -2.18 -19.33 4.83
N SER A 139 -3.03 -19.87 5.71
CA SER A 139 -3.51 -21.25 5.59
C SER A 139 -4.47 -21.39 4.40
N ILE A 140 -5.36 -20.41 4.23
CA ILE A 140 -6.33 -20.38 3.12
C ILE A 140 -5.62 -20.22 1.77
N ILE A 141 -4.65 -19.30 1.64
CA ILE A 141 -3.91 -19.13 0.38
C ILE A 141 -3.14 -20.41 0.01
N THR A 142 -2.58 -21.10 0.99
CA THR A 142 -1.89 -22.40 0.78
C THR A 142 -2.82 -23.43 0.14
N ALA A 143 -4.08 -23.48 0.58
CA ALA A 143 -5.10 -24.35 -0.01
C ALA A 143 -5.55 -23.86 -1.40
N PHE A 144 -5.71 -22.55 -1.59
CA PHE A 144 -6.20 -22.00 -2.86
C PHE A 144 -5.17 -22.08 -4.00
N ILE A 145 -3.86 -22.08 -3.72
CA ILE A 145 -2.80 -22.31 -4.72
C ILE A 145 -2.96 -23.67 -5.44
N PHE A 146 -3.59 -24.67 -4.82
CA PHE A 146 -3.88 -25.95 -5.49
C PHE A 146 -4.78 -25.79 -6.71
N ILE A 147 -5.69 -24.81 -6.69
CA ILE A 147 -6.67 -24.58 -7.77
C ILE A 147 -5.97 -24.18 -9.09
N PRO A 148 -5.17 -23.10 -9.17
CA PRO A 148 -4.47 -22.75 -10.40
C PRO A 148 -3.42 -23.78 -10.80
N PHE A 149 -2.78 -24.46 -9.82
CA PHE A 149 -1.78 -25.48 -10.12
C PHE A 149 -2.37 -26.71 -10.84
N PHE A 150 -3.57 -27.16 -10.42
CA PHE A 150 -4.27 -28.31 -11.00
C PHE A 150 -5.38 -27.93 -11.99
N ALA A 151 -5.50 -26.66 -12.38
CA ALA A 151 -6.60 -26.19 -13.23
C ALA A 151 -6.66 -26.95 -14.58
N PRO A 152 -7.77 -27.66 -14.88
CA PRO A 152 -7.93 -28.34 -16.16
C PRO A 152 -8.41 -27.39 -17.26
N ASN A 153 -9.14 -26.33 -16.89
CA ASN A 153 -9.72 -25.36 -17.82
C ASN A 153 -9.62 -23.94 -17.25
N ILE A 154 -9.85 -22.95 -18.13
CA ILE A 154 -9.76 -21.53 -17.79
C ILE A 154 -10.78 -21.09 -16.74
N ILE A 155 -11.94 -21.74 -16.67
CA ILE A 155 -12.99 -21.43 -15.69
C ILE A 155 -12.49 -21.79 -14.27
N THR A 156 -11.85 -22.95 -14.12
CA THR A 156 -11.25 -23.37 -12.84
C THR A 156 -10.13 -22.40 -12.44
N LEU A 157 -9.35 -21.94 -13.41
CA LEU A 157 -8.31 -20.94 -13.17
C LEU A 157 -8.90 -19.61 -12.69
N GLN A 158 -9.99 -19.15 -13.32
CA GLN A 158 -10.73 -17.95 -12.92
C GLN A 158 -11.24 -18.03 -11.48
N VAL A 159 -11.83 -19.17 -11.10
CA VAL A 159 -12.27 -19.42 -9.73
C VAL A 159 -11.08 -19.36 -8.76
N GLY A 160 -9.94 -19.96 -9.14
CA GLY A 160 -8.69 -19.87 -8.40
C GLY A 160 -8.25 -18.42 -8.17
N CYS A 161 -8.21 -17.59 -9.23
CA CYS A 161 -7.84 -16.18 -9.12
C CYS A 161 -8.76 -15.40 -8.16
N ILE A 162 -10.08 -15.62 -8.22
CA ILE A 162 -11.04 -14.97 -7.31
C ILE A 162 -10.80 -15.38 -5.86
N LEU A 163 -10.64 -16.68 -5.61
CA LEU A 163 -10.45 -17.21 -4.26
C LEU A 163 -9.12 -16.77 -3.66
N MET A 164 -8.03 -16.80 -4.43
CA MET A 164 -6.71 -16.32 -4.01
C MET A 164 -6.68 -14.82 -3.72
N GLY A 165 -7.51 -14.04 -4.42
CA GLY A 165 -7.67 -12.60 -4.16
C GLY A 165 -8.09 -12.30 -2.72
N ILE A 166 -8.89 -13.17 -2.08
CA ILE A 166 -9.40 -12.92 -0.71
C ILE A 166 -8.24 -12.84 0.31
N PRO A 167 -7.34 -13.83 0.43
CA PRO A 167 -6.15 -13.68 1.26
C PRO A 167 -5.25 -12.50 0.87
N TRP A 168 -5.07 -12.22 -0.42
CA TRP A 168 -4.26 -11.08 -0.86
C TRP A 168 -4.80 -9.75 -0.33
N GLY A 169 -6.12 -9.55 -0.36
CA GLY A 169 -6.77 -8.38 0.25
C GLY A 169 -6.45 -8.22 1.74
N VAL A 170 -6.35 -9.33 2.48
CA VAL A 170 -5.92 -9.31 3.90
C VAL A 170 -4.46 -8.89 4.03
N PHE A 171 -3.58 -9.38 3.16
CA PHE A 171 -2.15 -9.05 3.15
C PHE A 171 -1.87 -7.59 2.81
N GLN A 172 -2.77 -6.89 2.10
CA GLN A 172 -2.62 -5.47 1.81
C GLN A 172 -2.74 -4.58 3.08
N THR A 173 -3.67 -4.91 3.97
CA THR A 173 -4.01 -4.04 5.12
C THR A 173 -3.47 -4.50 6.45
N VAL A 174 -3.40 -5.80 6.70
CA VAL A 174 -3.02 -6.31 8.02
C VAL A 174 -1.55 -6.03 8.34
N PRO A 175 -0.57 -6.36 7.47
CA PRO A 175 0.83 -6.05 7.71
C PRO A 175 1.12 -4.56 7.86
N THR A 176 0.49 -3.70 7.04
CA THR A 176 0.65 -2.25 7.11
C THR A 176 0.14 -1.69 8.45
N THR A 177 -1.02 -2.16 8.89
CA THR A 177 -1.61 -1.73 10.17
C THR A 177 -0.82 -2.26 11.35
N TYR A 178 -0.41 -3.54 11.31
CA TYR A 178 0.45 -4.13 12.33
C TYR A 178 1.76 -3.38 12.46
N ALA A 179 2.46 -3.12 11.34
CA ALA A 179 3.69 -2.34 11.31
C ALA A 179 3.53 -0.94 11.94
N ALA A 180 2.41 -0.27 11.69
CA ALA A 180 2.12 1.04 12.26
C ALA A 180 1.88 1.00 13.79
N GLU A 181 1.43 -0.13 14.31
CA GLU A 181 1.11 -0.33 15.72
C GLU A 181 2.30 -0.86 16.55
N ILE A 182 3.20 -1.66 15.97
CA ILE A 182 4.36 -2.19 16.70
C ILE A 182 5.63 -1.33 16.60
N CYS A 183 5.70 -0.41 15.63
CA CYS A 183 6.89 0.39 15.39
C CYS A 183 6.70 1.86 15.81
N PRO A 184 7.77 2.51 16.32
CA PRO A 184 7.72 3.91 16.71
C PRO A 184 7.44 4.83 15.51
N VAL A 185 6.86 6.00 15.77
CA VAL A 185 6.48 7.00 14.75
C VAL A 185 7.63 7.33 13.79
N ALA A 186 8.87 7.41 14.28
CA ALA A 186 10.06 7.69 13.47
C ALA A 186 10.33 6.66 12.35
N LEU A 187 9.91 5.39 12.54
CA LEU A 187 10.10 4.31 11.56
C LEU A 187 8.87 4.07 10.68
N ARG A 188 7.72 4.64 11.03
CA ARG A 188 6.43 4.33 10.40
C ARG A 188 6.44 4.64 8.90
N ALA A 189 6.99 5.77 8.48
CA ALA A 189 7.09 6.13 7.06
C ALA A 189 7.88 5.09 6.24
N TYR A 190 9.05 4.68 6.73
CA TYR A 190 9.92 3.71 6.05
C TYR A 190 9.31 2.30 5.99
N LEU A 191 8.57 1.90 7.02
CA LEU A 191 7.90 0.60 7.06
C LEU A 191 6.65 0.59 6.17
N THR A 192 5.92 1.70 6.08
CA THR A 192 4.81 1.81 5.11
C THR A 192 5.31 1.79 3.67
N THR A 193 6.46 2.38 3.37
CA THR A 193 7.09 2.30 2.03
C THR A 193 7.76 0.95 1.77
N TYR A 194 8.15 0.21 2.82
CA TYR A 194 8.63 -1.18 2.70
C TYR A 194 7.57 -2.11 2.08
N VAL A 195 6.27 -1.86 2.34
CA VAL A 195 5.19 -2.64 1.72
C VAL A 195 5.19 -2.49 0.19
N ASN A 196 5.42 -1.28 -0.33
CA ASN A 196 5.60 -1.09 -1.77
C ASN A 196 6.84 -1.85 -2.29
N LEU A 197 7.93 -1.86 -1.52
CA LEU A 197 9.14 -2.63 -1.87
C LEU A 197 8.87 -4.14 -1.93
N CYS A 198 8.09 -4.70 -0.99
CA CYS A 198 7.66 -6.10 -1.01
C CYS A 198 6.89 -6.43 -2.30
N TRP A 199 5.99 -5.54 -2.73
CA TRP A 199 5.24 -5.73 -3.96
C TRP A 199 6.15 -5.80 -5.19
N VAL A 200 7.08 -4.84 -5.32
CA VAL A 200 8.06 -4.82 -6.43
C VAL A 200 9.02 -6.01 -6.36
N MET A 201 9.40 -6.46 -5.16
CA MET A 201 10.19 -7.68 -4.97
C MET A 201 9.47 -8.92 -5.48
N GLY A 202 8.17 -9.06 -5.20
CA GLY A 202 7.34 -10.14 -5.72
C GLY A 202 7.31 -10.16 -7.25
N GLN A 203 7.11 -8.99 -7.85
CA GLN A 203 7.12 -8.81 -9.30
C GLN A 203 8.48 -9.16 -9.92
N LEU A 204 9.58 -8.72 -9.32
CA LEU A 204 10.93 -9.05 -9.78
C LEU A 204 11.16 -10.58 -9.77
N LEU A 205 10.75 -11.25 -8.69
CA LEU A 205 10.88 -12.71 -8.56
C LEU A 205 10.01 -13.45 -9.57
N ALA A 206 8.75 -13.03 -9.78
CA ALA A 206 7.87 -13.61 -10.79
C ALA A 206 8.45 -13.46 -12.20
N SER A 207 8.94 -12.27 -12.54
CA SER A 207 9.57 -12.03 -13.84
C SER A 207 10.83 -12.87 -14.04
N GLY A 208 11.66 -13.02 -13.01
CA GLY A 208 12.88 -13.85 -13.06
C GLY A 208 12.58 -15.34 -13.19
N ILE A 209 11.59 -15.85 -12.46
CA ILE A 209 11.16 -17.26 -12.52
C ILE A 209 10.54 -17.59 -13.89
N LEU A 210 9.67 -16.73 -14.42
CA LEU A 210 9.10 -16.92 -15.75
C LEU A 210 10.18 -16.88 -16.82
N ARG A 211 11.13 -15.95 -16.70
CA ARG A 211 12.30 -15.88 -17.56
C ARG A 211 13.09 -17.19 -17.56
N ALA A 212 13.33 -17.77 -16.39
CA ALA A 212 14.03 -19.06 -16.25
C ALA A 212 13.21 -20.25 -16.79
N CYS A 213 11.88 -20.18 -16.74
CA CYS A 213 10.99 -21.23 -17.24
C CYS A 213 10.77 -21.18 -18.76
N LEU A 214 11.17 -20.12 -19.46
CA LEU A 214 11.04 -20.03 -20.93
C LEU A 214 11.81 -21.12 -21.69
N THR A 215 12.92 -21.60 -21.13
CA THR A 215 13.73 -22.66 -21.76
C THR A 215 13.10 -24.04 -21.58
N ARG A 216 12.12 -24.17 -20.68
CA ARG A 216 11.43 -25.44 -20.42
C ARG A 216 10.25 -25.63 -21.37
N GLN A 217 10.13 -26.85 -21.88
CA GLN A 217 9.00 -27.27 -22.70
C GLN A 217 8.03 -28.12 -21.86
N GLY A 218 6.76 -28.12 -22.26
CA GLY A 218 5.70 -28.93 -21.63
C GLY A 218 5.02 -28.26 -20.44
N GLU A 219 4.18 -29.03 -19.74
CA GLU A 219 3.27 -28.48 -18.71
C GLU A 219 4.00 -27.92 -17.48
N TRP A 220 5.17 -28.46 -17.17
CA TRP A 220 5.99 -27.97 -16.05
C TRP A 220 6.49 -26.54 -16.24
N ALA A 221 6.53 -26.04 -17.48
CA ALA A 221 6.94 -24.67 -17.76
C ALA A 221 6.03 -23.63 -17.10
N TYR A 222 4.72 -23.89 -17.00
CA TYR A 222 3.77 -23.00 -16.32
C TYR A 222 3.35 -23.50 -14.93
N ARG A 223 3.48 -24.81 -14.63
CA ARG A 223 3.20 -25.34 -13.29
C ARG A 223 4.26 -24.98 -12.25
N ILE A 224 5.55 -24.87 -12.63
CA ILE A 224 6.62 -24.49 -11.70
C ILE A 224 6.39 -23.10 -11.09
N PRO A 225 6.08 -22.03 -11.87
CA PRO A 225 5.75 -20.74 -11.28
C PRO A 225 4.58 -20.79 -10.28
N TYR A 226 3.52 -21.55 -10.58
CA TYR A 226 2.44 -21.77 -9.60
C TYR A 226 2.91 -22.54 -8.36
N ALA A 227 3.77 -23.56 -8.51
CA ALA A 227 4.28 -24.33 -7.37
C ALA A 227 5.16 -23.49 -6.44
N LEU A 228 5.92 -22.54 -7.00
CA LEU A 228 6.78 -21.65 -6.21
C LEU A 228 5.99 -20.70 -5.31
N GLN A 229 4.69 -20.53 -5.53
CA GLN A 229 3.80 -19.81 -4.61
C GLN A 229 3.78 -20.46 -3.22
N TRP A 230 3.91 -21.79 -3.11
CA TRP A 230 3.95 -22.49 -1.81
C TRP A 230 5.22 -22.24 -0.99
N MET A 231 6.27 -21.67 -1.59
CA MET A 231 7.52 -21.37 -0.90
C MET A 231 7.35 -20.30 0.18
N TRP A 232 6.37 -19.40 0.04
CA TRP A 232 6.19 -18.23 0.91
C TRP A 232 5.34 -18.49 2.16
N PRO A 233 4.16 -19.12 2.08
CA PRO A 233 3.29 -19.26 3.23
C PRO A 233 3.94 -20.02 4.38
N MET A 234 4.67 -21.09 4.11
CA MET A 234 5.19 -21.98 5.15
C MET A 234 6.22 -21.28 6.07
N PRO A 235 7.29 -20.63 5.56
CA PRO A 235 8.19 -19.86 6.42
C PRO A 235 7.51 -18.71 7.17
N ILE A 236 6.57 -18.02 6.52
CA ILE A 236 5.86 -16.89 7.13
C ILE A 236 4.93 -17.38 8.25
N ILE A 237 4.21 -18.48 8.07
CA ILE A 237 3.38 -19.12 9.11
C ILE A 237 4.25 -19.43 10.33
N VAL A 238 5.39 -20.10 10.12
CA VAL A 238 6.32 -20.45 11.22
C VAL A 238 6.77 -19.19 11.94
N GLY A 239 7.14 -18.13 11.23
CA GLY A 239 7.54 -16.87 11.84
C GLY A 239 6.40 -16.19 12.63
N ILE A 240 5.18 -16.14 12.08
CA ILE A 240 4.02 -15.50 12.72
C ILE A 240 3.56 -16.28 13.96
N LEU A 241 3.85 -17.58 14.05
CA LEU A 241 3.62 -18.34 15.29
C LEU A 241 4.48 -17.83 16.46
N PHE A 242 5.60 -17.15 16.22
CA PHE A 242 6.41 -16.55 17.28
C PHE A 242 6.21 -15.04 17.44
N ALA A 243 5.56 -14.40 16.45
CA ALA A 243 5.29 -12.97 16.48
C ALA A 243 4.36 -12.60 17.65
N PRO A 244 4.62 -11.48 18.35
CA PRO A 244 3.65 -10.95 19.31
C PRO A 244 2.40 -10.43 18.60
N GLU A 245 1.29 -10.31 19.33
CA GLU A 245 0.12 -9.58 18.85
C GLU A 245 0.37 -8.07 19.01
N SER A 246 -0.39 -7.24 18.29
CA SER A 246 -0.23 -5.78 18.45
C SER A 246 -0.54 -5.30 19.87
N PRO A 247 0.33 -4.47 20.49
CA PRO A 247 0.05 -3.89 21.81
C PRO A 247 -1.13 -2.93 21.76
N TRP A 248 -1.34 -2.18 20.67
CA TRP A 248 -2.51 -1.29 20.52
C TRP A 248 -3.82 -2.07 20.46
N TRP A 249 -3.81 -3.23 19.79
CA TRP A 249 -4.96 -4.11 19.75
C TRP A 249 -5.29 -4.68 21.14
N LEU A 250 -4.25 -5.08 21.90
CA LEU A 250 -4.42 -5.57 23.26
C LEU A 250 -5.00 -4.51 24.19
N VAL A 251 -4.50 -3.26 24.13
CA VAL A 251 -5.07 -2.11 24.88
C VAL A 251 -6.52 -1.86 24.47
N ARG A 252 -6.85 -1.87 23.17
CA ARG A 252 -8.23 -1.73 22.69
C ARG A 252 -9.18 -2.82 23.20
N LYS A 253 -8.67 -4.02 23.50
CA LYS A 253 -9.41 -5.13 24.10
C LYS A 253 -9.40 -5.16 25.62
N GLY A 254 -8.79 -4.18 26.29
CA GLY A 254 -8.66 -4.15 27.76
C GLY A 254 -7.66 -5.16 28.32
N ARG A 255 -6.76 -5.71 27.48
CA ARG A 255 -5.74 -6.70 27.87
C ARG A 255 -4.41 -6.01 28.17
N GLU A 256 -4.41 -5.11 29.15
CA GLU A 256 -3.28 -4.22 29.44
C GLU A 256 -2.03 -4.97 29.90
N ALA A 257 -2.18 -5.99 30.75
CA ALA A 257 -1.06 -6.80 31.24
C ALA A 257 -0.29 -7.49 30.09
N GLU A 258 -1.01 -7.99 29.09
CA GLU A 258 -0.40 -8.58 27.90
C GLU A 258 0.24 -7.54 27.00
N ALA A 259 -0.36 -6.34 26.89
CA ALA A 259 0.22 -5.23 26.14
C ALA A 259 1.59 -4.82 26.72
N LYS A 260 1.70 -4.76 28.06
CA LYS A 260 2.97 -4.48 28.76
C LYS A 260 4.04 -5.51 28.42
N GLU A 261 3.70 -6.80 28.45
CA GLU A 261 4.64 -7.88 28.12
C GLU A 261 5.10 -7.82 26.65
N VAL A 262 4.19 -7.52 25.73
CA VAL A 262 4.52 -7.33 24.32
C VAL A 262 5.48 -6.15 24.13
N ILE A 263 5.24 -5.00 24.78
CA ILE A 263 6.13 -3.83 24.67
C ILE A 263 7.52 -4.15 25.19
N ARG A 264 7.61 -4.83 26.34
CA ARG A 264 8.89 -5.31 26.90
C ARG A 264 9.64 -6.24 25.94
N ARG A 265 8.91 -7.04 25.16
CA ARG A 265 9.49 -7.94 24.15
C ARG A 265 9.93 -7.21 22.88
N LEU A 266 9.29 -6.10 22.51
CA LEU A 266 9.54 -5.36 21.27
C LEU A 266 10.74 -4.40 21.35
N ALA A 267 10.99 -3.80 22.51
CA ALA A 267 12.14 -2.93 22.74
C ALA A 267 13.35 -3.72 23.27
N VAL A 268 14.57 -3.24 22.98
CA VAL A 268 15.75 -3.61 23.78
C VAL A 268 15.59 -2.92 25.14
N GLN A 269 15.56 -3.71 26.21
CA GLN A 269 15.45 -3.17 27.57
C GLN A 269 16.74 -2.45 27.93
N ASP A 270 16.63 -1.15 28.18
CA ASP A 270 17.66 -0.40 28.90
C ASP A 270 17.52 -0.76 30.39
N PRO A 271 18.61 -1.09 31.11
CA PRO A 271 18.56 -1.41 32.53
C PRO A 271 17.90 -0.32 33.39
N ASP A 272 17.94 0.94 32.93
CA ASP A 272 17.41 2.12 33.62
C ASP A 272 15.97 2.51 33.21
N ASP A 273 15.30 1.75 32.33
CA ASP A 273 14.04 2.17 31.69
C ASP A 273 12.88 1.18 31.93
N ILE A 274 12.82 0.57 33.12
CA ILE A 274 11.75 -0.38 33.51
C ILE A 274 10.38 0.32 33.58
N GLU A 275 10.34 1.61 33.94
CA GLU A 275 9.14 2.46 33.92
C GLU A 275 8.64 2.79 32.49
N SER A 276 9.45 2.61 31.45
CA SER A 276 9.05 2.98 30.08
C SER A 276 7.91 2.13 29.53
N ALA A 277 7.82 0.85 29.88
CA ALA A 277 6.74 0.00 29.37
C ALA A 277 5.37 0.39 29.97
N ASP A 278 5.34 0.69 31.27
CA ASP A 278 4.13 1.15 31.95
C ASP A 278 3.72 2.53 31.44
N ASN A 279 4.67 3.46 31.31
CA ASN A 279 4.43 4.79 30.72
C ASN A 279 3.95 4.72 29.26
N THR A 280 4.47 3.76 28.48
CA THR A 280 4.03 3.55 27.09
C THR A 280 2.61 3.01 27.04
N VAL A 281 2.25 2.03 27.88
CA VAL A 281 0.86 1.52 27.94
C VAL A 281 -0.11 2.61 28.44
N ALA A 282 0.28 3.37 29.45
CA ALA A 282 -0.46 4.54 29.93
C ALA A 282 -0.75 5.54 28.80
N MET A 283 0.28 5.89 28.01
CA MET A 283 0.15 6.73 26.83
C MET A 283 -0.84 6.14 25.81
N MET A 284 -0.77 4.84 25.55
CA MET A 284 -1.65 4.17 24.60
C MET A 284 -3.11 4.13 25.08
N ILE A 285 -3.36 3.92 26.38
CA ILE A 285 -4.69 3.96 26.97
C ILE A 285 -5.28 5.36 26.81
N HIS A 286 -4.53 6.38 27.24
CA HIS A 286 -4.98 7.77 27.15
C HIS A 286 -5.26 8.19 25.70
N THR A 287 -4.36 7.83 24.77
CA THR A 287 -4.54 8.13 23.34
C THR A 287 -5.76 7.41 22.77
N ASN A 288 -5.97 6.15 23.13
CA ASN A 288 -7.14 5.37 22.68
C ASN A 288 -8.46 5.93 23.24
N GLU A 289 -8.46 6.48 24.46
CA GLU A 289 -9.64 7.17 25.02
C GLU A 289 -9.95 8.45 24.24
N ILE A 290 -8.95 9.30 24.00
CA ILE A 290 -9.10 10.51 23.18
C ILE A 290 -9.57 10.15 21.76
N GLU A 291 -8.97 9.13 21.13
CA GLU A 291 -9.38 8.68 19.79
C GLU A 291 -10.81 8.15 19.79
N LYS A 292 -11.23 7.42 20.83
CA LYS A 292 -12.63 6.97 20.98
C LYS A 292 -13.58 8.15 21.16
N GLU A 293 -13.23 9.14 21.97
CA GLU A 293 -14.05 10.35 22.14
C GLU A 293 -14.17 11.12 20.82
N MET A 294 -13.06 11.39 20.13
CA MET A 294 -13.05 12.08 18.84
C MET A 294 -13.75 11.29 17.73
N SER A 295 -13.66 9.96 17.74
CA SER A 295 -14.24 9.08 16.72
C SER A 295 -15.68 8.68 17.03
N SER A 296 -16.14 8.85 18.27
CA SER A 296 -17.52 8.55 18.67
C SER A 296 -18.50 9.40 17.86
N GLY A 297 -19.49 8.74 17.24
CA GLY A 297 -20.46 9.42 16.37
C GLY A 297 -19.97 9.73 14.94
N THR A 298 -18.74 9.40 14.56
CA THR A 298 -18.25 9.65 13.20
C THR A 298 -18.72 8.60 12.20
N SER A 299 -19.32 9.04 11.11
CA SER A 299 -19.83 8.20 10.02
C SER A 299 -18.98 8.35 8.75
N TYR A 300 -19.06 7.38 7.82
CA TYR A 300 -18.47 7.53 6.49
C TYR A 300 -19.03 8.75 5.73
N PHE A 301 -20.26 9.17 6.04
CA PHE A 301 -20.83 10.39 5.49
C PHE A 301 -20.07 11.66 5.89
N ASP A 302 -19.35 11.64 7.01
CA ASP A 302 -18.60 12.81 7.47
C ASP A 302 -17.31 13.00 6.64
N CYS A 303 -16.80 11.94 6.01
CA CYS A 303 -15.72 12.05 5.02
C CYS A 303 -16.11 12.89 3.79
N PHE A 304 -17.42 13.09 3.55
CA PHE A 304 -17.94 13.84 2.41
C PHE A 304 -18.44 15.25 2.79
N LYS A 305 -18.18 15.71 4.01
CA LYS A 305 -18.63 17.02 4.49
C LYS A 305 -17.46 17.99 4.70
N GLY A 306 -17.71 19.27 4.42
CA GLY A 306 -16.83 20.36 4.83
C GLY A 306 -15.37 20.24 4.37
N THR A 307 -14.44 20.39 5.31
CA THR A 307 -12.99 20.37 5.10
C THR A 307 -12.46 18.95 4.89
N ASP A 308 -13.11 17.96 5.52
CA ASP A 308 -12.83 16.53 5.35
C ASP A 308 -13.15 16.02 3.94
N LEU A 309 -14.11 16.62 3.22
CA LEU A 309 -14.38 16.31 1.80
C LEU A 309 -13.14 16.54 0.94
N ARG A 310 -12.45 17.68 1.12
CA ARG A 310 -11.25 18.00 0.35
C ARG A 310 -10.10 17.05 0.67
N ARG A 311 -9.95 16.66 1.93
CA ARG A 311 -8.94 15.68 2.37
C ARG A 311 -9.20 14.32 1.75
N THR A 312 -10.45 13.88 1.80
CA THR A 312 -10.90 12.62 1.23
C THR A 312 -10.76 12.61 -0.29
N GLU A 313 -11.13 13.71 -0.99
CA GLU A 313 -10.87 13.89 -2.42
C GLU A 313 -9.39 13.70 -2.74
N ILE A 314 -8.48 14.40 -2.02
CA ILE A 314 -7.05 14.32 -2.27
C ILE A 314 -6.52 12.88 -2.09
N SER A 315 -6.89 12.22 -0.99
CA SER A 315 -6.49 10.84 -0.72
C SER A 315 -7.00 9.87 -1.80
N CYS A 316 -8.28 9.98 -2.19
CA CYS A 316 -8.88 9.13 -3.21
C CYS A 316 -8.24 9.32 -4.59
N VAL A 317 -8.04 10.58 -5.00
CA VAL A 317 -7.47 10.89 -6.31
C VAL A 317 -5.98 10.52 -6.36
N THR A 318 -5.21 10.70 -5.29
CA THR A 318 -3.79 10.28 -5.27
C THR A 318 -3.67 8.75 -5.47
N TRP A 319 -4.56 7.98 -4.86
CA TRP A 319 -4.68 6.54 -5.12
C TRP A 319 -5.13 6.22 -6.54
N ALA A 320 -6.13 6.94 -7.07
CA ALA A 320 -6.57 6.78 -8.45
C ALA A 320 -5.43 7.08 -9.47
N ILE A 321 -4.61 8.11 -9.20
CA ILE A 321 -3.50 8.51 -10.07
C ILE A 321 -2.49 7.38 -10.24
N GLN A 322 -2.21 6.56 -9.21
CA GLN A 322 -1.34 5.39 -9.39
C GLN A 322 -1.82 4.48 -10.52
N ASN A 323 -3.13 4.28 -10.66
CA ASN A 323 -3.72 3.51 -11.75
C ASN A 323 -3.81 4.31 -13.07
N LEU A 324 -4.17 5.59 -13.00
CA LEU A 324 -4.45 6.44 -14.16
C LEU A 324 -3.20 7.00 -14.84
N CYS A 325 -2.03 6.97 -14.19
CA CYS A 325 -0.77 7.48 -14.74
C CYS A 325 -0.05 6.51 -15.69
N GLY A 326 -0.67 5.36 -16.03
CA GLY A 326 -0.12 4.39 -16.98
C GLY A 326 0.60 3.19 -16.33
N SER A 327 0.49 2.98 -15.02
CA SER A 327 1.05 1.79 -14.36
C SER A 327 0.46 0.47 -14.88
N ALA A 328 -0.81 0.47 -15.30
CA ALA A 328 -1.43 -0.70 -15.91
C ALA A 328 -0.70 -1.15 -17.20
N PHE A 329 -0.15 -0.20 -17.95
CA PHE A 329 0.66 -0.48 -19.13
C PHE A 329 2.01 -1.09 -18.74
N MET A 330 2.65 -0.59 -17.68
CA MET A 330 3.86 -1.18 -17.08
C MET A 330 3.62 -2.62 -16.59
N ASN A 331 2.48 -2.91 -15.97
CA ASN A 331 2.13 -4.25 -15.46
C ASN A 331 1.90 -5.27 -16.58
N ASN A 332 1.58 -4.82 -17.79
CA ASN A 332 1.39 -5.65 -18.99
C ASN A 332 2.58 -5.57 -19.96
N SER A 333 3.75 -5.13 -19.50
CA SER A 333 4.92 -4.85 -20.33
C SER A 333 5.38 -6.05 -21.15
N THR A 334 5.46 -7.26 -20.56
CA THR A 334 5.85 -8.49 -21.27
C THR A 334 4.93 -8.78 -22.46
N TYR A 335 3.62 -8.69 -22.25
CA TYR A 335 2.64 -8.90 -23.30
C TYR A 335 2.75 -7.81 -24.37
N PHE A 336 2.85 -6.55 -23.95
CA PHE A 336 3.08 -5.42 -24.86
C PHE A 336 4.34 -5.62 -25.73
N PHE A 337 5.47 -6.03 -25.16
CA PHE A 337 6.70 -6.24 -25.92
C PHE A 337 6.57 -7.34 -26.97
N ILE A 338 5.89 -8.44 -26.65
CA ILE A 338 5.59 -9.48 -27.64
C ILE A 338 4.68 -8.93 -28.75
N GLN A 339 3.63 -8.19 -28.40
CA GLN A 339 2.74 -7.58 -29.39
C GLN A 339 3.41 -6.48 -30.22
N ALA A 340 4.44 -5.84 -29.68
CA ALA A 340 5.31 -4.91 -30.38
C ALA A 340 6.31 -5.61 -31.32
N GLY A 341 6.32 -6.95 -31.39
CA GLY A 341 7.19 -7.72 -32.28
C GLY A 341 8.58 -8.04 -31.70
N ILE A 342 8.81 -7.76 -30.41
CA ILE A 342 10.04 -8.15 -29.73
C ILE A 342 10.01 -9.65 -29.46
N ASN A 343 11.13 -10.33 -29.73
CA ASN A 343 11.28 -11.76 -29.46
C ASN A 343 10.91 -12.07 -27.99
N PRO A 344 10.15 -13.14 -27.70
CA PRO A 344 9.73 -13.50 -26.34
C PRO A 344 10.89 -13.48 -25.33
N THR A 345 12.04 -14.02 -25.72
CA THR A 345 13.25 -14.01 -24.89
C THR A 345 13.65 -12.58 -24.49
N ASN A 346 13.65 -11.65 -25.43
CA ASN A 346 13.99 -10.26 -25.09
C ASN A 346 12.86 -9.58 -24.31
N SER A 347 11.59 -9.86 -24.61
CA SER A 347 10.44 -9.31 -23.87
C SER A 347 10.46 -9.65 -22.38
N PHE A 348 10.75 -10.90 -22.03
CA PHE A 348 10.90 -11.30 -20.62
C PHE A 348 12.18 -10.75 -19.97
N ASN A 349 13.27 -10.55 -20.73
CA ASN A 349 14.46 -9.85 -20.23
C ASN A 349 14.15 -8.38 -19.90
N PHE A 350 13.42 -7.69 -20.77
CA PHE A 350 12.97 -6.33 -20.54
C PHE A 350 12.08 -6.24 -19.31
N SER A 351 11.11 -7.14 -19.16
CA SER A 351 10.28 -7.21 -17.94
C SER A 351 11.13 -7.41 -16.68
N MET A 352 12.11 -8.31 -16.71
CA MET A 352 12.99 -8.55 -15.56
C MET A 352 13.81 -7.30 -15.23
N GLY A 353 14.37 -6.64 -16.25
CA GLY A 353 15.07 -5.36 -16.09
C GLY A 353 14.16 -4.26 -15.55
N GLN A 354 12.91 -4.21 -15.99
CA GLN A 354 11.90 -3.24 -15.55
C GLN A 354 11.67 -3.33 -14.04
N TYR A 355 11.43 -4.53 -13.52
CA TYR A 355 11.17 -4.73 -12.09
C TYR A 355 12.45 -4.65 -11.25
N ALA A 356 13.63 -4.96 -11.81
CA ALA A 356 14.90 -4.78 -11.12
C ALA A 356 15.22 -3.30 -10.92
N ILE A 357 15.06 -2.50 -11.98
CA ILE A 357 15.20 -1.04 -11.92
C ILE A 357 14.10 -0.44 -11.04
N GLY A 358 12.89 -0.98 -11.08
CA GLY A 358 11.79 -0.61 -10.19
C GLY A 358 12.16 -0.80 -8.71
N PHE A 359 12.75 -1.95 -8.36
CA PHE A 359 13.19 -2.25 -7.00
C PHE A 359 14.22 -1.21 -6.51
N ILE A 360 15.23 -0.92 -7.34
CA ILE A 360 16.23 0.11 -7.05
C ILE A 360 15.56 1.49 -6.93
N GLY A 361 14.62 1.82 -7.83
CA GLY A 361 13.85 3.06 -7.81
C GLY A 361 13.08 3.25 -6.50
N THR A 362 12.41 2.21 -6.00
CA THR A 362 11.70 2.25 -4.73
C THR A 362 12.66 2.47 -3.55
N VAL A 363 13.82 1.82 -3.53
CA VAL A 363 14.83 2.06 -2.47
C VAL A 363 15.37 3.50 -2.54
N LEU A 364 15.66 4.01 -3.74
CA LEU A 364 16.11 5.39 -3.93
C LEU A 364 15.05 6.40 -3.52
N SER A 365 13.76 6.09 -3.69
CA SER A 365 12.64 6.97 -3.31
C SER A 365 12.68 7.38 -1.83
N TRP A 366 13.19 6.50 -0.94
CA TRP A 366 13.29 6.80 0.49
C TRP A 366 14.25 7.96 0.77
N PHE A 367 15.34 8.05 0.00
CA PHE A 367 16.28 9.16 0.08
C PHE A 367 15.70 10.43 -0.53
N LEU A 368 14.93 10.32 -1.63
CA LEU A 368 14.29 11.49 -2.22
C LEU A 368 13.19 12.06 -1.31
N LEU A 369 12.40 11.22 -0.66
CA LEU A 369 11.31 11.63 0.24
C LEU A 369 11.80 12.40 1.47
N SER A 370 13.02 12.15 1.94
CA SER A 370 13.61 12.92 3.03
C SER A 370 14.13 14.29 2.55
N HIS A 371 14.74 14.35 1.37
CA HIS A 371 15.36 15.58 0.85
C HIS A 371 14.38 16.51 0.12
N PHE A 372 13.39 15.97 -0.59
CA PHE A 372 12.43 16.75 -1.39
C PHE A 372 11.01 16.70 -0.83
N GLY A 373 10.20 17.70 -1.17
CA GLY A 373 8.78 17.77 -0.82
C GLY A 373 7.95 16.73 -1.59
N ARG A 374 6.86 16.25 -0.98
CA ARG A 374 5.99 15.20 -1.56
C ARG A 374 5.33 15.71 -2.82
N ARG A 375 4.81 16.94 -2.78
CA ARG A 375 4.13 17.58 -3.91
C ARG A 375 5.08 17.78 -5.09
N ARG A 376 6.30 18.27 -4.82
CA ARG A 376 7.31 18.50 -5.87
C ARG A 376 7.71 17.19 -6.56
N LEU A 377 7.98 16.13 -5.78
CA LEU A 377 8.30 14.82 -6.34
C LEU A 377 7.16 14.26 -7.20
N TYR A 378 5.92 14.38 -6.73
CA TYR A 378 4.76 13.85 -7.42
C TYR A 378 4.49 14.57 -8.76
N ILE A 379 4.54 15.91 -8.78
CA ILE A 379 4.33 16.69 -10.00
C ILE A 379 5.46 16.48 -11.02
N VAL A 380 6.73 16.51 -10.58
CA VAL A 380 7.88 16.26 -11.46
C VAL A 380 7.81 14.84 -12.02
N GLY A 381 7.49 13.86 -11.18
CA GLY A 381 7.24 12.48 -11.59
C GLY A 381 6.19 12.38 -12.69
N LEU A 382 4.98 12.88 -12.45
CA LEU A 382 3.90 12.86 -13.44
C LEU A 382 4.26 13.58 -14.75
N THR A 383 5.02 14.67 -14.68
CA THR A 383 5.47 15.40 -15.87
C THR A 383 6.39 14.54 -16.75
N ILE A 384 7.38 13.89 -16.13
CA ILE A 384 8.32 13.01 -16.84
C ILE A 384 7.57 11.77 -17.36
N LEU A 385 6.67 11.18 -16.57
CA LEU A 385 5.87 10.03 -16.98
C LEU A 385 4.97 10.35 -18.17
N ALA A 386 4.30 11.50 -18.17
CA ALA A 386 3.48 11.94 -19.31
C ALA A 386 4.34 12.10 -20.58
N ALA A 387 5.51 12.73 -20.49
CA ALA A 387 6.44 12.88 -21.61
C ALA A 387 6.89 11.52 -22.17
N LEU A 388 7.27 10.57 -21.30
CA LEU A 388 7.66 9.21 -21.70
C LEU A 388 6.52 8.46 -22.38
N LEU A 389 5.29 8.58 -21.87
CA LEU A 389 4.12 7.96 -22.47
C LEU A 389 3.77 8.56 -23.85
N TYR A 390 3.92 9.87 -24.03
CA TYR A 390 3.80 10.50 -25.34
C TYR A 390 4.85 9.96 -26.31
N ILE A 391 6.11 9.84 -25.88
CA ILE A 391 7.19 9.27 -26.71
C ILE A 391 6.82 7.84 -27.14
N ILE A 392 6.37 6.99 -26.20
CA ILE A 392 5.91 5.63 -26.52
C ILE A 392 4.72 5.66 -27.50
N GLY A 393 3.76 6.54 -27.30
CA GLY A 393 2.64 6.76 -28.22
C GLY A 393 3.11 7.08 -29.64
N PHE A 394 4.04 8.02 -29.78
CA PHE A 394 4.63 8.41 -31.07
C PHE A 394 5.40 7.26 -31.73
N THR A 395 6.09 6.41 -30.97
CA THR A 395 6.73 5.21 -31.56
C THR A 395 5.71 4.25 -32.19
N GLY A 396 4.45 4.26 -31.72
CA GLY A 396 3.36 3.47 -32.30
C GLY A 396 2.81 3.98 -33.62
N ILE A 397 3.26 5.14 -34.11
CA ILE A 397 2.95 5.65 -35.46
C ILE A 397 3.89 5.04 -36.50
N ALA A 398 5.12 4.70 -36.10
CA ALA A 398 6.10 4.12 -37.01
C ALA A 398 5.60 2.75 -37.54
N PRO A 399 5.98 2.36 -38.77
CA PRO A 399 5.63 1.05 -39.32
C PRO A 399 6.15 -0.09 -38.45
N ASP A 400 5.40 -1.21 -38.39
CA ASP A 400 5.77 -2.42 -37.64
C ASP A 400 7.12 -3.03 -38.09
N SER A 401 7.63 -2.67 -39.27
CA SER A 401 8.96 -3.07 -39.76
C SER A 401 10.12 -2.32 -39.08
N ASN A 402 9.84 -1.20 -38.41
CA ASN A 402 10.87 -0.37 -37.78
C ASN A 402 11.27 -0.95 -36.41
N LYS A 403 12.28 -1.82 -36.42
CA LYS A 403 12.87 -2.38 -35.19
C LYS A 403 13.34 -1.28 -34.23
N GLY A 404 13.87 -0.16 -34.72
CA GLY A 404 14.31 0.95 -33.87
C GLY A 404 13.19 1.51 -32.99
N ALA A 405 11.98 1.68 -33.55
CA ALA A 405 10.81 2.13 -32.81
C ALA A 405 10.37 1.13 -31.73
N GLN A 406 10.43 -0.18 -32.02
CA GLN A 406 10.09 -1.24 -31.06
C GLN A 406 11.05 -1.23 -29.86
N TRP A 407 12.35 -1.20 -30.12
CA TRP A 407 13.38 -1.13 -29.06
C TRP A 407 13.33 0.18 -28.27
N ALA A 408 13.01 1.30 -28.93
CA ALA A 408 12.79 2.57 -28.26
C ALA A 408 11.59 2.52 -27.31
N SER A 409 10.44 1.97 -27.76
CA SER A 409 9.25 1.82 -26.92
C SER A 409 9.53 0.96 -25.67
N GLY A 410 10.30 -0.12 -25.82
CA GLY A 410 10.71 -0.97 -24.72
C GLY A 410 11.63 -0.28 -23.72
N SER A 411 12.63 0.43 -24.23
CA SER A 411 13.59 1.18 -23.40
C SER A 411 12.92 2.33 -22.66
N MET A 412 11.99 3.04 -23.29
CA MET A 412 11.24 4.12 -22.64
C MET A 412 10.32 3.60 -21.54
N LEU A 413 9.77 2.38 -21.67
CA LEU A 413 8.98 1.77 -20.60
C LEU A 413 9.83 1.36 -19.39
N LEU A 414 11.11 0.98 -19.59
CA LEU A 414 12.06 0.79 -18.48
C LEU A 414 12.31 2.10 -17.72
N VAL A 415 12.55 3.19 -18.45
CA VAL A 415 12.75 4.52 -17.84
C VAL A 415 11.48 4.97 -17.13
N PHE A 416 10.31 4.72 -17.73
CA PHE A 416 9.01 4.97 -17.09
C PHE A 416 8.91 4.24 -15.74
N ALA A 417 9.26 2.95 -15.71
CA ALA A 417 9.21 2.16 -14.48
C ALA A 417 10.16 2.70 -13.39
N LEU A 418 11.36 3.15 -13.76
CA LEU A 418 12.28 3.81 -12.83
C LEU A 418 11.64 5.04 -12.21
N ILE A 419 11.17 5.97 -13.04
CA ILE A 419 10.61 7.25 -12.58
C ILE A 419 9.34 7.03 -11.77
N TYR A 420 8.49 6.08 -12.17
CA TYR A 420 7.27 5.72 -11.45
C TYR A 420 7.59 5.22 -10.04
N ASN A 421 8.53 4.28 -9.92
CA ASN A 421 8.93 3.71 -8.62
C ASN A 421 9.80 4.67 -7.79
N LEU A 422 10.41 5.69 -8.40
CA LEU A 422 11.12 6.76 -7.68
C LEU A 422 10.17 7.82 -7.11
N THR A 423 9.02 8.02 -7.75
CA THR A 423 8.10 9.13 -7.47
C THR A 423 6.69 8.64 -7.12
N VAL A 424 5.80 8.51 -8.09
CA VAL A 424 4.35 8.34 -7.91
C VAL A 424 4.01 7.14 -7.03
N GLY A 425 4.66 5.99 -7.23
CA GLY A 425 4.37 4.77 -6.48
C GLY A 425 4.55 4.95 -4.97
N PRO A 426 5.79 5.15 -4.47
CA PRO A 426 6.04 5.28 -3.03
C PRO A 426 5.45 6.55 -2.42
N VAL A 427 5.51 7.69 -3.14
CA VAL A 427 5.05 8.98 -2.62
C VAL A 427 3.53 8.96 -2.36
N CYS A 428 2.75 8.18 -3.12
CA CYS A 428 1.32 8.04 -2.89
C CYS A 428 0.98 7.51 -1.48
N TYR A 429 1.74 6.52 -0.98
CA TYR A 429 1.50 5.95 0.36
C TYR A 429 1.73 7.01 1.45
N SER A 430 2.80 7.80 1.30
CA SER A 430 3.11 8.90 2.23
C SER A 430 2.02 9.98 2.20
N ILE A 431 1.64 10.49 1.03
CA ILE A 431 0.61 11.54 0.90
C ILE A 431 -0.71 11.12 1.56
N VAL A 432 -1.20 9.91 1.28
CA VAL A 432 -2.50 9.47 1.79
C VAL A 432 -2.50 9.34 3.31
N SER A 433 -1.38 8.89 3.89
CA SER A 433 -1.20 8.81 5.34
C SER A 433 -1.06 10.19 6.02
N GLU A 434 -0.48 11.18 5.33
CA GLU A 434 -0.20 12.51 5.88
C GLU A 434 -1.41 13.47 5.77
N ILE A 435 -2.24 13.36 4.72
CA ILE A 435 -3.36 14.29 4.45
C ILE A 435 -4.65 13.97 5.23
N SER A 436 -4.79 12.74 5.71
CA SER A 436 -6.00 12.29 6.38
C SER A 436 -6.10 12.84 7.81
N SER A 437 -7.27 13.38 8.19
CA SER A 437 -7.52 13.93 9.54
C SER A 437 -7.43 12.83 10.58
N LEU A 438 -6.91 13.15 11.77
CA LEU A 438 -6.79 12.17 12.86
C LEU A 438 -8.15 11.51 13.16
N ARG A 439 -9.22 12.30 13.15
CA ARG A 439 -10.60 11.85 13.39
C ARG A 439 -11.15 10.86 12.36
N LEU A 440 -10.85 11.05 11.07
CA LEU A 440 -11.42 10.23 9.97
C LEU A 440 -10.37 9.37 9.24
N ARG A 441 -9.14 9.29 9.77
CA ARG A 441 -7.99 8.68 9.10
C ARG A 441 -8.28 7.31 8.52
N ALA A 442 -8.71 6.38 9.37
CA ALA A 442 -9.00 5.01 8.96
C ALA A 442 -10.07 4.96 7.86
N LYS A 443 -11.17 5.72 8.02
CA LYS A 443 -12.28 5.77 7.06
C LYS A 443 -11.85 6.32 5.70
N THR A 444 -11.09 7.43 5.70
CA THR A 444 -10.58 8.06 4.47
C THR A 444 -9.59 7.16 3.74
N ILE A 445 -8.67 6.48 4.45
CA ILE A 445 -7.71 5.54 3.84
C ILE A 445 -8.45 4.38 3.18
N VAL A 446 -9.44 3.79 3.86
CA VAL A 446 -10.25 2.69 3.31
C VAL A 446 -10.99 3.12 2.05
N LEU A 447 -11.67 4.28 2.09
CA LEU A 447 -12.38 4.80 0.93
C LEU A 447 -11.44 5.05 -0.25
N ALA A 448 -10.26 5.61 0.01
CA ALA A 448 -9.26 5.85 -1.02
C ALA A 448 -8.71 4.55 -1.63
N ARG A 449 -8.57 3.48 -0.82
CA ARG A 449 -8.18 2.16 -1.31
C ARG A 449 -9.27 1.49 -2.14
N ILE A 450 -10.55 1.68 -1.79
CA ILE A 450 -11.67 1.22 -2.63
C ILE A 450 -11.62 1.91 -4.00
N VAL A 451 -11.38 3.22 -4.04
CA VAL A 451 -11.23 3.98 -5.30
C VAL A 451 -10.06 3.42 -6.13
N TYR A 452 -8.91 3.12 -5.51
CA TYR A 452 -7.80 2.45 -6.20
C TYR A 452 -8.25 1.13 -6.85
N ASN A 453 -8.98 0.27 -6.12
CA ASN A 453 -9.44 -1.01 -6.63
C ASN A 453 -10.47 -0.88 -7.75
N VAL A 454 -11.38 0.11 -7.69
CA VAL A 454 -12.33 0.39 -8.78
C VAL A 454 -11.59 0.77 -10.06
N PHE A 455 -10.61 1.69 -9.98
CA PHE A 455 -9.79 2.04 -11.14
C PHE A 455 -8.90 0.89 -11.61
N SER A 456 -8.44 0.03 -10.69
CA SER A 456 -7.71 -1.20 -11.04
C SER A 456 -8.57 -2.13 -11.90
N ILE A 457 -9.85 -2.34 -11.55
CA ILE A 457 -10.78 -3.13 -12.37
C ILE A 457 -10.99 -2.49 -13.75
N VAL A 458 -11.24 -1.18 -13.79
CA VAL A 458 -11.42 -0.46 -15.07
C VAL A 458 -10.19 -0.64 -15.96
N ASN A 459 -9.01 -0.47 -15.40
CA ASN A 459 -7.74 -0.67 -16.10
C ASN A 459 -7.53 -2.14 -16.52
N GLY A 460 -7.97 -3.08 -15.69
CA GLY A 460 -7.95 -4.51 -15.96
C GLY A 460 -8.87 -4.94 -17.10
N VAL A 461 -9.90 -4.15 -17.44
CA VAL A 461 -10.68 -4.31 -18.67
C VAL A 461 -10.01 -3.61 -19.84
N ILE A 462 -9.70 -2.33 -19.69
CA ILE A 462 -9.30 -1.48 -20.82
C ILE A 462 -7.93 -1.90 -21.37
N THR A 463 -6.95 -2.20 -20.50
CA THR A 463 -5.57 -2.48 -20.93
C THR A 463 -5.46 -3.76 -21.76
N PRO A 464 -6.06 -4.91 -21.36
CA PRO A 464 -6.05 -6.09 -22.21
C PRO A 464 -6.72 -5.85 -23.56
N TYR A 465 -7.85 -5.13 -23.62
CA TYR A 465 -8.51 -4.81 -24.89
C TYR A 465 -7.62 -3.95 -25.81
N MET A 466 -6.93 -2.95 -25.25
CA MET A 466 -5.97 -2.12 -25.99
C MET A 466 -4.81 -2.92 -26.56
N LEU A 467 -4.27 -3.89 -25.82
CA LEU A 467 -3.08 -4.64 -26.23
C LEU A 467 -3.41 -5.87 -27.08
N ASN A 468 -4.60 -6.44 -26.92
CA ASN A 468 -4.95 -7.70 -27.57
C ASN A 468 -5.15 -7.52 -29.09
N PRO A 469 -4.42 -8.27 -29.94
CA PRO A 469 -4.54 -8.25 -31.39
C PRO A 469 -5.92 -8.56 -31.93
N THR A 470 -6.70 -9.36 -31.19
CA THR A 470 -8.06 -9.78 -31.59
C THR A 470 -9.15 -8.79 -31.18
N ALA A 471 -8.78 -7.75 -30.43
CA ALA A 471 -9.69 -6.70 -29.97
C ALA A 471 -9.29 -5.35 -30.58
N TRP A 472 -8.83 -4.38 -29.78
CA TRP A 472 -8.53 -3.05 -30.27
C TRP A 472 -7.15 -2.94 -30.94
N ASN A 473 -6.20 -3.80 -30.55
CA ASN A 473 -4.86 -3.90 -31.15
C ASN A 473 -4.15 -2.52 -31.29
N TRP A 474 -4.22 -1.69 -30.26
CA TRP A 474 -3.60 -0.37 -30.25
C TRP A 474 -2.07 -0.43 -30.10
N LYS A 475 -1.52 -1.56 -29.62
CA LYS A 475 -0.07 -1.76 -29.39
C LYS A 475 0.53 -0.54 -28.68
N ALA A 476 1.55 0.10 -29.25
CA ALA A 476 2.22 1.27 -28.67
C ALA A 476 1.36 2.54 -28.69
N LYS A 477 0.32 2.64 -29.53
CA LYS A 477 -0.62 3.77 -29.52
C LYS A 477 -1.41 3.88 -28.22
N THR A 478 -1.47 2.80 -27.45
CA THR A 478 -1.95 2.78 -26.05
C THR A 478 -1.24 3.85 -25.20
N GLY A 479 0.02 4.19 -25.53
CA GLY A 479 0.76 5.27 -24.88
C GLY A 479 0.06 6.63 -24.95
N PHE A 480 -0.67 6.96 -26.03
CA PHE A 480 -1.41 8.23 -26.13
C PHE A 480 -2.56 8.31 -25.14
N PHE A 481 -3.30 7.23 -24.94
CA PHE A 481 -4.39 7.18 -23.97
C PHE A 481 -3.87 7.41 -22.56
N TRP A 482 -2.81 6.69 -22.18
CA TRP A 482 -2.20 6.84 -20.86
C TRP A 482 -1.50 8.18 -20.69
N ALA A 483 -0.89 8.74 -21.74
CA ALA A 483 -0.30 10.07 -21.71
C ALA A 483 -1.36 11.15 -21.46
N GLY A 484 -2.52 11.05 -22.14
CA GLY A 484 -3.65 11.95 -21.92
C GLY A 484 -4.18 11.86 -20.49
N SER A 485 -4.43 10.65 -20.00
CA SER A 485 -4.84 10.39 -18.61
C SER A 485 -3.81 10.92 -17.60
N CYS A 486 -2.53 10.64 -17.80
CA CYS A 486 -1.44 11.12 -16.95
C CYS A 486 -1.34 12.67 -16.96
N THR A 487 -1.60 13.31 -18.09
CA THR A 487 -1.65 14.78 -18.21
C THR A 487 -2.81 15.36 -17.40
N LEU A 488 -3.99 14.73 -17.41
CA LEU A 488 -5.12 15.14 -16.57
C LEU A 488 -4.78 14.99 -15.08
N CYS A 489 -4.15 13.89 -14.69
CA CYS A 489 -3.64 13.66 -13.34
C CYS A 489 -2.61 14.72 -12.92
N LEU A 490 -1.74 15.13 -13.84
CA LEU A 490 -0.75 16.20 -13.63
C LEU A 490 -1.44 17.55 -13.39
N VAL A 491 -2.42 17.91 -14.22
CA VAL A 491 -3.20 19.15 -14.06
C VAL A 491 -3.89 19.17 -12.70
N TRP A 492 -4.58 18.09 -12.32
CA TRP A 492 -5.20 18.00 -11.00
C TRP A 492 -4.16 18.13 -9.88
N SER A 493 -3.05 17.39 -9.97
CA SER A 493 -1.99 17.41 -8.95
C SER A 493 -1.37 18.80 -8.79
N PHE A 494 -1.24 19.54 -9.88
CA PHE A 494 -0.70 20.90 -9.84
C PHE A 494 -1.58 21.86 -9.02
N PHE A 495 -2.91 21.78 -9.18
CA PHE A 495 -3.85 22.70 -8.53
C PHE A 495 -4.34 22.26 -7.15
N ARG A 496 -4.53 20.96 -6.93
CA ARG A 496 -5.23 20.41 -5.76
C ARG A 496 -4.33 19.72 -4.74
N LEU A 497 -3.18 19.19 -5.15
CA LEU A 497 -2.27 18.47 -4.24
C LEU A 497 -1.47 19.46 -3.37
N PRO A 498 -1.62 19.42 -2.03
CA PRO A 498 -0.85 20.27 -1.12
C PRO A 498 0.54 19.68 -0.81
N GLU A 499 1.43 20.50 -0.26
CA GLU A 499 2.72 20.05 0.27
C GLU A 499 2.59 19.75 1.76
N SER A 500 2.95 18.53 2.18
CA SER A 500 2.85 18.05 3.55
C SER A 500 4.21 17.97 4.27
N LYS A 501 5.33 18.14 3.55
CA LYS A 501 6.67 18.01 4.14
C LYS A 501 6.88 19.00 5.28
N GLY A 502 7.33 18.48 6.42
CA GLY A 502 7.76 19.27 7.58
C GLY A 502 6.61 19.85 8.40
N ARG A 503 5.38 19.37 8.21
CA ARG A 503 4.19 19.82 8.93
C ARG A 503 3.71 18.76 9.92
N THR A 504 3.29 19.20 11.10
CA THR A 504 2.60 18.33 12.05
C THR A 504 1.15 18.07 11.62
N PHE A 505 0.51 17.02 12.15
CA PHE A 505 -0.91 16.76 11.88
C PHE A 505 -1.80 17.93 12.31
N ALA A 506 -1.49 18.56 13.44
CA ALA A 506 -2.23 19.73 13.93
C ALA A 506 -2.09 20.94 13.00
N GLU A 507 -0.89 21.21 12.46
CA GLU A 507 -0.71 22.28 11.47
C GLU A 507 -1.49 22.02 10.18
N LEU A 508 -1.51 20.77 9.70
CA LEU A 508 -2.31 20.38 8.55
C LEU A 508 -3.80 20.57 8.85
N ASP A 509 -4.28 20.17 10.03
CA ASP A 509 -5.64 20.42 10.52
C ASP A 509 -6.01 21.90 10.43
N ALA A 510 -5.20 22.80 10.98
CA ALA A 510 -5.43 24.24 10.87
C ALA A 510 -5.47 24.76 9.41
N LEU A 511 -4.54 24.32 8.55
CA LEU A 511 -4.46 24.75 7.15
C LEU A 511 -5.68 24.33 6.32
N PHE A 512 -6.20 23.13 6.58
CA PHE A 512 -7.39 22.63 5.90
C PHE A 512 -8.66 23.33 6.42
N ASP A 513 -8.76 23.59 7.72
CA ASP A 513 -9.91 24.27 8.32
C ASP A 513 -10.02 25.73 7.86
N GLN A 514 -8.90 26.42 7.70
CA GLN A 514 -8.83 27.75 7.10
C GLN A 514 -8.97 27.76 5.57
N LYS A 515 -9.19 26.60 4.95
CA LYS A 515 -9.41 26.43 3.50
C LYS A 515 -8.30 27.04 2.63
N ILE A 516 -7.06 27.03 3.11
CA ILE A 516 -5.90 27.58 2.37
C ILE A 516 -5.73 26.85 1.03
N LYS A 517 -5.38 27.58 -0.03
CA LYS A 517 -5.14 26.98 -1.36
C LYS A 517 -3.97 25.99 -1.27
N ALA A 518 -4.09 24.83 -1.91
CA ALA A 518 -3.08 23.76 -1.85
C ALA A 518 -1.65 24.24 -2.19
N ARG A 519 -1.55 25.27 -3.04
CA ARG A 519 -0.29 25.87 -3.47
C ARG A 519 0.44 26.65 -2.37
N LYS A 520 -0.29 27.19 -1.39
CA LYS A 520 0.24 28.03 -0.31
C LYS A 520 0.60 27.23 0.94
N PHE A 521 0.34 25.93 0.98
CA PHE A 521 0.65 25.07 2.15
C PHE A 521 2.13 25.11 2.53
N ALA A 522 3.03 25.23 1.55
CA ALA A 522 4.46 25.32 1.80
C ALA A 522 4.85 26.66 2.45
N THR A 523 4.25 27.78 2.03
CA THR A 523 4.65 29.13 2.43
C THR A 523 3.85 29.69 3.61
N THR A 524 2.72 29.08 3.96
CA THR A 524 1.86 29.58 5.05
C THR A 524 2.45 29.18 6.40
N HIS A 525 2.84 30.14 7.23
CA HIS A 525 3.33 29.86 8.58
C HIS A 525 2.15 29.57 9.51
N VAL A 526 2.16 28.43 10.20
CA VAL A 526 1.08 28.04 11.11
C VAL A 526 1.61 28.15 12.52
N ASP A 527 1.08 29.10 13.28
CA ASP A 527 1.30 29.17 14.71
C ASP A 527 0.05 28.62 15.41
N LEU A 528 0.21 27.50 16.10
CA LEU A 528 -0.89 26.80 16.77
C LEU A 528 -1.28 27.47 18.10
N PHE A 529 -0.51 28.45 18.57
CA PHE A 529 -0.65 29.06 19.90
C PHE A 529 -0.93 30.57 19.88
N SER A 530 -0.97 31.21 18.71
CA SER A 530 -1.41 32.61 18.60
C SER A 530 -2.88 32.69 18.18
N ASP A 531 -3.62 33.57 18.84
CA ASP A 531 -5.02 33.92 18.49
C ASP A 531 -5.10 34.79 17.21
N GLU A 532 -3.97 35.04 16.54
CA GLU A 532 -3.91 35.84 15.32
C GLU A 532 -4.18 35.00 14.07
N PRO A 533 -4.94 35.52 13.10
CA PRO A 533 -5.20 34.80 11.85
C PRO A 533 -3.90 34.56 11.09
N ILE A 534 -3.65 33.29 10.75
CA ILE A 534 -2.50 32.85 9.98
C ILE A 534 -2.41 33.61 8.65
N ILE A 535 -1.38 34.46 8.51
CA ILE A 535 -1.13 35.24 7.32
C ILE A 535 -0.35 34.37 6.33
N ALA A 536 -0.97 34.02 5.21
CA ALA A 536 -0.24 33.41 4.11
C ALA A 536 0.61 34.50 3.42
N GLU A 537 1.93 34.43 3.55
CA GLU A 537 2.83 35.28 2.77
C GLU A 537 2.55 35.06 1.27
N ASP A 538 2.19 36.14 0.57
CA ASP A 538 2.14 36.13 -0.89
C ASP A 538 3.58 36.09 -1.44
N PRO A 539 3.82 35.30 -2.50
CA PRO A 539 5.17 35.04 -3.01
C PRO A 539 5.88 36.27 -3.56
#